data_AF-A0A7S3FEF6-F1
#
_entry.id   AF-A0A7S3FEF6-F1
#
_cell.length_a   1.000
_cell.length_b   1.000
_cell.length_c   1.000
_cell.angle_alpha   90.00
_cell.angle_beta   90.00
_cell.angle_gamma   90.00
#
_symmetry.space_group_name_H-M   'P 1'
#
loop_
_entity.id
_entity.type
_entity.pdbx_description
1 polymer ?
#
loop_
_entity_poly.entity_id
_entity_poly.type
_entity_poly.pdbx_seq_one_letter_code
_entity_poly.pdbx_strand_id
1 'polypeptide(L)'
;AESQQCQAADGSCSILGFDTETYVKRTNTEFQKIGLRGTSVIVAAGDSGANSRADETCAGSTLNPDFPAASPYVTTVGATEINPTSQTLGTTCTACSQSESIYGISCVTAGTEDAIS
;
A
#
# COMPACT_ATOMS: atom_id res chain seq x y z
N ALA A 1 2.16 11.05 8.50
CA ALA A 1 1.74 9.67 8.23
C ALA A 1 0.41 9.38 8.91
N GLU A 2 0.37 8.77 10.10
CA GLU A 2 -0.92 8.42 10.71
C GLU A 2 -1.76 9.65 11.11
N SER A 3 -1.16 10.78 11.51
CA SER A 3 -1.93 11.98 11.93
C SER A 3 -2.76 12.57 10.80
N GLN A 4 -2.25 12.49 9.58
CA GLN A 4 -2.91 12.99 8.37
C GLN A 4 -4.01 12.01 7.92
N GLN A 5 -3.81 10.70 8.12
CA GLN A 5 -4.83 9.69 7.85
C GLN A 5 -5.97 9.68 8.89
N CYS A 6 -5.67 9.98 10.16
CA CYS A 6 -6.67 10.18 11.22
C CYS A 6 -7.65 11.32 10.90
N GLN A 7 -7.19 12.33 10.17
CA GLN A 7 -8.04 13.44 9.73
C GLN A 7 -8.90 13.05 8.51
N ALA A 8 -8.43 12.13 7.67
CA ALA A 8 -9.20 11.55 6.57
C ALA A 8 -10.27 10.53 7.05
N ALA A 9 -10.06 9.89 8.21
CA ALA A 9 -10.99 8.95 8.83
C ALA A 9 -11.76 9.59 10.01
N ASP A 10 -12.74 10.44 9.71
CA ASP A 10 -13.81 10.89 10.63
C ASP A 10 -13.36 11.41 12.02
N GLY A 11 -12.18 12.06 12.11
CA GLY A 11 -11.72 12.79 13.31
C GLY A 11 -11.62 11.97 14.60
N SER A 12 -11.67 10.64 14.51
CA SER A 12 -11.98 9.74 15.62
C SER A 12 -10.76 9.00 16.20
N CYS A 13 -9.55 9.53 16.02
CA CYS A 13 -8.34 8.91 16.59
C CYS A 13 -8.23 9.03 18.13
N SER A 14 -9.14 9.78 18.78
CA SER A 14 -9.17 9.94 20.25
C SER A 14 -10.13 8.97 20.95
N ILE A 15 -10.84 8.09 20.23
CA ILE A 15 -11.87 7.20 20.82
C ILE A 15 -11.29 6.32 21.95
N LEU A 16 -10.00 5.97 21.88
CA LEU A 16 -9.33 5.13 22.87
C LEU A 16 -8.47 5.91 23.88
N GLY A 17 -8.49 7.25 23.85
CA GLY A 17 -7.78 8.10 24.82
C GLY A 17 -6.26 8.21 24.63
N PHE A 18 -5.73 7.84 23.46
CA PHE A 18 -4.32 8.03 23.08
C PHE A 18 -4.22 8.80 21.77
N ASP A 19 -3.17 9.59 21.60
CA ASP A 19 -2.91 10.31 20.35
C ASP A 19 -2.22 9.43 19.29
N THR A 20 -2.27 9.92 18.05
CA THR A 20 -1.59 9.33 16.89
C THR A 20 -0.10 9.08 17.14
N GLU A 21 0.62 10.03 17.75
CA GLU A 21 2.06 9.86 17.98
C GLU A 21 2.34 8.65 18.88
N THR A 22 1.53 8.48 19.92
CA THR A 22 1.58 7.34 20.83
C THR A 22 1.25 6.04 20.09
N TYR A 23 0.22 6.04 19.23
CA TYR A 23 -0.15 4.87 18.44
C TYR A 23 0.97 4.44 17.48
N VAL A 24 1.54 5.37 16.70
CA VAL A 24 2.66 5.07 15.79
C VAL A 24 3.86 4.53 16.55
N LYS A 25 4.27 5.18 17.65
CA LYS A 25 5.40 4.73 18.47
C LYS A 25 5.18 3.33 19.03
N ARG A 26 3.97 3.06 19.54
CA ARG A 26 3.61 1.75 20.08
C ARG A 26 3.65 0.69 18.99
N THR A 27 3.00 0.94 17.86
CA THR A 27 2.93 -0.01 16.74
C THR A 27 4.32 -0.30 16.18
N ASN A 28 5.19 0.70 16.03
CA ASN A 28 6.59 0.49 15.64
C ASN A 28 7.37 -0.36 16.64
N THR A 29 7.07 -0.25 17.93
CA THR A 29 7.68 -1.10 18.96
C THR A 29 7.21 -2.55 18.83
N GLU A 30 5.94 -2.77 18.48
CA GLU A 30 5.45 -4.13 18.22
C GLU A 30 6.05 -4.74 16.95
N PHE A 31 6.22 -3.96 15.87
CA PHE A 31 6.94 -4.43 14.68
C PHE A 31 8.40 -4.81 14.99
N GLN A 32 9.10 -4.04 15.83
CA GLN A 32 10.44 -4.42 16.32
C GLN A 32 10.40 -5.75 17.08
N LYS A 33 9.45 -5.94 17.99
CA LYS A 33 9.32 -7.20 18.74
C LYS A 33 9.05 -8.38 17.80
N ILE A 34 8.19 -8.21 16.80
CA ILE A 34 7.92 -9.22 15.78
C ILE A 34 9.19 -9.54 14.98
N GLY A 35 9.94 -8.50 14.57
CA GLY A 35 11.22 -8.64 13.88
C GLY A 35 12.27 -9.41 14.71
N LEU A 36 12.35 -9.15 16.02
CA LEU A 36 13.22 -9.89 16.95
C LEU A 36 12.85 -11.38 17.07
N ARG A 37 11.63 -11.77 16.68
CA ARG A 37 11.21 -13.18 16.58
C ARG A 37 11.60 -13.83 15.25
N GLY A 38 12.33 -13.13 14.38
CA GLY A 38 12.71 -13.62 13.06
C GLY A 38 11.55 -13.64 12.07
N THR A 39 10.53 -12.80 12.28
CA THR A 39 9.36 -12.71 11.40
C THR A 39 9.44 -11.44 10.54
N SER A 40 9.26 -11.60 9.22
CA SER A 40 9.13 -10.48 8.29
C SER A 40 7.68 -9.97 8.26
N VAL A 41 7.51 -8.66 8.39
CA VAL A 41 6.20 -8.00 8.24
C VAL A 41 6.19 -7.28 6.89
N ILE A 42 5.27 -7.68 6.02
CA ILE A 42 5.10 -7.10 4.69
C ILE A 42 3.80 -6.28 4.66
N VAL A 43 3.87 -5.04 4.19
CA VAL A 43 2.75 -4.08 4.20
C VAL A 43 2.59 -3.49 2.79
N ALA A 44 1.35 -3.33 2.33
CA ALA A 44 1.08 -2.63 1.07
C ALA A 44 1.38 -1.13 1.21
N ALA A 45 1.97 -0.52 0.18
CA ALA A 45 2.31 0.90 0.18
C ALA A 45 1.09 1.84 0.15
N GLY A 46 -0.07 1.33 -0.27
CA GLY A 46 -1.30 2.09 -0.48
C GLY A 46 -1.70 2.15 -1.96
N ASP A 47 -2.94 2.57 -2.22
CA ASP A 47 -3.57 2.67 -3.55
C ASP A 47 -3.87 4.11 -3.97
N SER A 48 -3.50 5.09 -3.14
CA SER A 48 -3.88 6.50 -3.28
C SER A 48 -2.70 7.39 -3.72
N GLY A 49 -1.67 6.77 -4.30
CA GLY A 49 -0.46 7.43 -4.78
C GLY A 49 0.25 8.28 -3.72
N ALA A 50 1.02 9.26 -4.18
CA ALA A 50 1.82 10.14 -3.33
C ALA A 50 1.00 11.05 -2.39
N ASN A 51 -0.26 11.34 -2.75
CA ASN A 51 -1.12 12.24 -2.00
C ASN A 51 -1.87 11.53 -0.87
N SER A 52 -1.92 10.19 -0.88
CA SER A 52 -2.66 9.38 0.08
C SER A 52 -4.15 9.77 0.12
N ARG A 53 -4.90 9.16 1.04
CA ARG A 53 -6.26 9.57 1.39
C ARG A 53 -6.33 10.92 2.12
N ALA A 54 -5.17 11.50 2.45
CA ALA A 54 -5.09 12.84 3.04
C ALA A 54 -5.38 13.96 2.03
N ASP A 55 -5.16 13.73 0.72
CA ASP A 55 -5.53 14.65 -0.36
C ASP A 55 -5.96 13.86 -1.62
N GLU A 56 -7.17 13.30 -1.58
CA GLU A 56 -7.74 12.54 -2.70
C GLU A 56 -7.96 13.38 -3.96
N THR A 57 -7.96 14.72 -3.84
CA THR A 57 -8.13 15.63 -4.99
C THR A 57 -6.83 15.93 -5.73
N CYS A 58 -5.69 15.49 -5.20
CA CYS A 58 -4.36 15.76 -5.74
C CYS A 58 -4.11 17.27 -5.98
N ALA A 59 -4.71 18.12 -5.15
CA ALA A 59 -4.66 19.57 -5.33
C ALA A 59 -3.44 20.20 -4.63
N GLY A 60 -2.90 19.52 -3.63
CA GLY A 60 -1.69 19.90 -2.90
C GLY A 60 -0.40 19.42 -3.57
N SER A 61 0.72 19.92 -3.03
CA SER A 61 2.08 19.53 -3.43
C SER A 61 2.83 18.76 -2.33
N THR A 62 2.13 18.41 -1.25
CA THR A 62 2.71 17.72 -0.09
C THR A 62 2.58 16.22 -0.26
N LEU A 63 3.70 15.50 -0.16
CA LEU A 63 3.69 14.04 -0.13
C LEU A 63 3.17 13.55 1.23
N ASN A 64 2.22 12.62 1.22
CA ASN A 64 1.56 12.12 2.41
C ASN A 64 1.83 10.61 2.54
N PRO A 65 2.84 10.20 3.32
CA PRO A 65 3.15 8.79 3.48
C PRO A 65 2.11 8.08 4.34
N ASP A 66 1.74 6.85 3.96
CA ASP A 66 0.77 6.04 4.70
C ASP A 66 1.38 5.32 5.91
N PHE A 67 0.65 5.18 7.01
CA PHE A 67 1.00 4.27 8.11
C PHE A 67 0.11 3.02 8.05
N PRO A 68 0.64 1.79 8.28
CA PRO A 68 1.99 1.44 8.75
C PRO A 68 3.09 1.35 7.69
N ALA A 69 2.81 1.63 6.41
CA ALA A 69 3.79 1.57 5.32
C ALA A 69 5.04 2.46 5.53
N ALA A 70 4.92 3.56 6.27
CA ALA A 70 6.02 4.45 6.63
C ALA A 70 6.89 3.94 7.80
N SER A 71 6.53 2.81 8.43
CA SER A 71 7.34 2.25 9.52
C SER A 71 8.70 1.75 9.01
N PRO A 72 9.82 2.07 9.67
CA PRO A 72 11.14 1.55 9.27
C PRO A 72 11.33 0.06 9.64
N TYR A 73 10.35 -0.56 10.32
CA TYR A 73 10.44 -1.93 10.83
C TYR A 73 9.58 -2.92 10.04
N VAL A 74 9.04 -2.49 8.89
CA VAL A 74 8.28 -3.33 7.96
C VAL A 74 8.89 -3.26 6.57
N THR A 75 8.59 -4.24 5.73
CA THR A 75 8.89 -4.19 4.30
C THR A 75 7.66 -3.71 3.56
N THR A 76 7.73 -2.50 3.03
CA THR A 76 6.64 -1.89 2.27
C THR A 76 6.75 -2.28 0.79
N VAL A 77 5.63 -2.72 0.20
CA VAL A 77 5.55 -3.20 -1.18
C VAL A 77 4.56 -2.36 -1.97
N GLY A 78 5.04 -1.73 -3.04
CA GLY A 78 4.21 -1.01 -4.02
C GLY A 78 3.69 -1.93 -5.13
N ALA A 79 3.12 -1.32 -6.17
CA ALA A 79 2.62 -2.04 -7.34
C ALA A 79 3.25 -1.49 -8.62
N THR A 80 3.34 -2.35 -9.63
CA THR A 80 3.69 -2.01 -11.00
C THR A 80 2.59 -2.53 -11.92
N GLU A 81 2.45 -1.91 -13.08
CA GLU A 81 1.66 -2.43 -14.19
C GLU A 81 2.62 -3.01 -15.22
N ILE A 82 2.24 -4.13 -15.84
CA ILE A 82 3.02 -4.73 -16.92
C ILE A 82 2.50 -4.16 -18.24
N ASN A 83 3.33 -3.38 -18.93
CA ASN A 83 3.10 -2.99 -20.32
C ASN A 83 3.45 -4.18 -21.24
N PRO A 84 2.44 -4.86 -21.82
CA PRO A 84 2.65 -6.17 -22.41
C PRO A 84 3.35 -6.07 -23.77
N THR A 85 4.37 -6.90 -23.98
CA THR A 85 4.78 -7.28 -25.34
C THR A 85 3.81 -8.36 -25.84
N SER A 86 3.66 -8.57 -27.15
CA SER A 86 2.61 -9.42 -27.78
C SER A 86 2.64 -10.93 -27.45
N GLN A 87 3.19 -11.35 -26.31
CA GLN A 87 3.27 -12.72 -25.82
C GLN A 87 2.30 -12.96 -24.66
N THR A 88 1.04 -13.20 -25.00
CA THR A 88 0.00 -13.64 -24.07
C THR A 88 0.27 -15.07 -23.61
N LEU A 89 0.21 -15.32 -22.31
CA LEU A 89 0.18 -16.69 -21.77
C LEU A 89 -1.14 -17.32 -22.23
N GLY A 90 -1.07 -18.41 -23.00
CA GLY A 90 -2.26 -19.19 -23.39
C GLY A 90 -2.92 -19.96 -22.24
N THR A 91 -2.58 -19.64 -20.99
CA THR A 91 -3.04 -20.29 -19.77
C THR A 91 -3.55 -19.24 -18.79
N THR A 92 -4.69 -19.52 -18.18
CA THR A 92 -5.29 -18.69 -17.13
C THR A 92 -4.35 -18.61 -15.93
N CYS A 93 -3.85 -17.42 -15.58
CA CYS A 93 -3.21 -17.25 -14.28
C CYS A 93 -4.27 -17.39 -13.20
N THR A 94 -4.06 -18.26 -12.22
CA THR A 94 -5.01 -18.43 -11.11
C THR A 94 -5.27 -17.11 -10.38
N ALA A 95 -4.24 -16.24 -10.26
CA ALA A 95 -4.38 -14.92 -9.64
C ALA A 95 -5.24 -13.94 -10.46
N CYS A 96 -5.30 -14.10 -11.79
CA CYS A 96 -6.03 -13.21 -12.71
C CYS A 96 -7.27 -13.89 -13.34
N SER A 97 -7.61 -15.10 -12.91
CA SER A 97 -8.67 -15.90 -13.52
C SER A 97 -10.05 -15.22 -13.50
N GLN A 98 -10.32 -14.44 -12.45
CA GLN A 98 -11.51 -13.60 -12.33
C GLN A 98 -11.37 -12.27 -13.10
N SER A 99 -10.14 -11.75 -13.27
CA SER A 99 -9.90 -10.46 -13.92
C SER A 99 -9.83 -10.53 -15.44
N GLU A 100 -9.49 -11.68 -16.02
CA GLU A 100 -9.55 -11.92 -17.47
C GLU A 100 -10.98 -11.75 -18.00
N SER A 101 -11.97 -12.28 -17.29
CA SER A 101 -13.38 -12.27 -17.73
C SER A 101 -14.12 -10.96 -17.42
N ILE A 102 -13.71 -10.23 -16.37
CA ILE A 102 -14.40 -9.02 -15.91
C ILE A 102 -13.71 -7.74 -16.42
N TYR A 103 -12.37 -7.71 -16.46
CA TYR A 103 -11.58 -6.51 -16.77
C TYR A 103 -10.74 -6.66 -18.04
N GLY A 104 -10.82 -7.80 -18.75
CA GLY A 104 -10.04 -8.04 -19.97
C GLY A 104 -8.54 -8.18 -19.74
N ILE A 105 -8.11 -8.36 -18.48
CA ILE A 105 -6.69 -8.40 -18.10
C ILE A 105 -6.13 -9.77 -18.44
N SER A 106 -5.45 -9.89 -19.59
CA SER A 106 -4.80 -11.14 -20.00
C SER A 106 -3.45 -11.34 -19.33
N CYS A 107 -3.14 -12.57 -18.98
CA CYS A 107 -1.82 -12.92 -18.45
C CYS A 107 -0.75 -12.77 -19.53
N VAL A 108 0.38 -12.15 -19.18
CA VAL A 108 1.50 -11.95 -20.10
C VAL A 108 2.78 -12.53 -19.54
N THR A 109 3.58 -13.14 -20.42
CA THR A 109 4.87 -13.77 -20.04
C THR A 109 6.00 -12.76 -19.96
N ALA A 110 5.86 -11.65 -20.67
CA ALA A 110 6.89 -10.65 -20.84
C ALA A 110 6.26 -9.28 -21.14
N GLY A 111 6.88 -8.26 -20.57
CA GLY A 111 6.50 -6.87 -20.74
C GLY A 111 7.51 -5.98 -20.04
N THR A 112 7.30 -4.68 -20.14
CA THR A 112 8.02 -3.71 -19.32
C THR A 112 7.21 -3.46 -18.06
N GLU A 113 7.84 -3.54 -16.88
CA GLU A 113 7.20 -3.12 -15.64
C GLU A 113 7.25 -1.59 -15.55
N ASP A 114 6.08 -0.96 -15.51
CA ASP A 114 5.92 0.46 -15.32
C ASP A 114 5.38 0.71 -13.90
N ALA A 115 6.05 1.57 -13.14
CA ALA A 115 5.53 2.02 -11.85
C ALA A 115 4.39 3.01 -12.08
N ILE A 116 3.19 2.63 -11.65
CA ILE A 116 2.00 3.47 -11.71
C ILE A 116 1.61 3.93 -10.30
N SER A 117 1.29 5.21 -10.17
CA SER A 117 0.85 5.86 -8.92
C SER A 117 -0.31 6.78 -9.22
#